data_AF-A0A183JF37-F1
#
_entry.id   AF-A0A183JF37-F1
#
_cell.length_a   1.000
_cell.length_b   1.000
_cell.length_c   1.000
_cell.angle_alpha   90.00
_cell.angle_beta   90.00
_cell.angle_gamma   90.00
#
_symmetry.space_group_name_H-M   'P 1'
#
loop_
_entity.id
_entity.type
_entity.pdbx_description
1 polymer ?
#
loop_
_entity_poly.entity_id
_entity_poly.type
_entity_poly.pdbx_seq_one_letter_code
_entity_poly.pdbx_strand_id
1 'polypeptide(L)'
;VKCREDERSFHSAIERLKKDLTDLSQQFCKLDTEVHMVSGKLVHLGDQLERKNLPRKRIEEARDLILEFYKFWGFGGGSVTNVVSAQSDEAQLLEAATRFKNLSSLCLELPDDERFLNAKQRVTVACQHLDTALLERFRANFLTGNIETMKSIADVLLLSKNYSQCAEILVEETVKTIDPNKIHFKDITRCLVSSEKLIMTLFLRPDSVLMQLMHSLFTTKLKVYLSNHMKEELNAQAFLTNLYNEYRNVEKLVVELSNELTLITDPMQLSKLFRELFAPYLVDYMKRESDWLTERLTGHLEHYYQSQRHQKRALNVSGLAEFRRDLQAKFHITGGDRSQNDYDVSLLSEEVAVNIIEDIRRAAKRCLLLSQPTAIPDNGKFIFTCLYHYLIVEHVDYGVTLGLHESSSNSNDTDDLISSTWAHQMTSIWNQVSLTLDIYPVKRNTASY
;
A
#
# COMPACT_ATOMS: atom_id res chain seq x y z
N VAL A 1 13.22 71.15 45.92
CA VAL A 1 12.23 70.71 46.92
C VAL A 1 11.46 69.49 46.42
N LYS A 2 10.83 69.56 45.23
CA LYS A 2 10.08 68.46 44.60
C LYS A 2 10.83 67.09 44.54
N CYS A 3 12.08 67.05 44.06
CA CYS A 3 12.85 65.79 44.03
C CYS A 3 13.06 65.13 45.41
N ARG A 4 13.20 65.90 46.50
CA ARG A 4 13.37 65.32 47.84
C ARG A 4 12.06 64.77 48.41
N GLU A 5 10.94 65.31 47.94
CA GLU A 5 9.60 64.88 48.34
C GLU A 5 9.19 63.61 47.57
N ASP A 6 9.52 63.57 46.27
CA ASP A 6 9.39 62.39 45.42
C ASP A 6 10.30 61.26 45.92
N GLU A 7 11.55 61.54 46.32
CA GLU A 7 12.48 60.56 46.90
C GLU A 7 11.95 59.97 48.20
N ARG A 8 11.40 60.78 49.12
CA ARG A 8 10.77 60.27 50.36
C ARG A 8 9.52 59.46 50.08
N SER A 9 8.69 59.89 49.14
CA SER A 9 7.50 59.15 48.71
C SER A 9 7.89 57.78 48.16
N PHE A 10 8.89 57.74 47.27
CA PHE A 10 9.41 56.50 46.68
C PHE A 10 10.03 55.58 47.74
N HIS A 11 10.80 56.13 48.67
CA HIS A 11 11.39 55.37 49.78
C HIS A 11 10.29 54.75 50.66
N SER A 12 9.26 55.54 51.01
CA SER A 12 8.12 55.04 51.80
C SER A 12 7.31 53.96 51.06
N ALA A 13 7.20 54.06 49.73
CA ALA A 13 6.54 53.06 48.90
C ALA A 13 7.36 51.76 48.82
N ILE A 14 8.68 51.85 48.67
CA ILE A 14 9.59 50.69 48.70
C ILE A 14 9.56 50.01 50.07
N GLU A 15 9.59 50.76 51.17
CA GLU A 15 9.51 50.17 52.51
C GLU A 15 8.16 49.47 52.74
N ARG A 16 7.06 50.07 52.29
CA ARG A 16 5.74 49.44 52.33
C ARG A 16 5.72 48.15 51.51
N LEU A 17 6.20 48.19 50.26
CA LEU A 17 6.28 47.03 49.39
C LEU A 17 7.14 45.91 49.98
N LYS A 18 8.27 46.26 50.60
CA LYS A 18 9.18 45.32 51.28
C LYS A 18 8.48 44.66 52.47
N LYS A 19 7.72 45.44 53.25
CA LYS A 19 6.91 44.92 54.36
C LYS A 19 5.83 43.97 53.85
N ASP A 20 5.07 44.39 52.85
CA ASP A 20 4.00 43.58 52.25
C ASP A 20 4.55 42.26 51.66
N LEU A 21 5.72 42.30 51.00
CA LEU A 21 6.39 41.12 50.47
C LEU A 21 6.87 40.17 51.59
N THR A 22 7.32 40.73 52.72
CA THR A 22 7.73 39.95 53.89
C THR A 22 6.52 39.27 54.53
N ASP A 23 5.41 40.00 54.68
CA ASP A 23 4.15 39.48 55.22
C ASP A 23 3.56 38.39 54.30
N LEU A 24 3.59 38.61 52.98
CA LEU A 24 3.14 37.62 51.99
C LEU A 24 4.00 36.35 52.02
N SER A 25 5.32 36.49 52.10
CA SER A 25 6.25 35.35 52.25
C SER A 25 5.94 34.55 53.51
N GLN A 26 5.67 35.24 54.63
CA GLN A 26 5.31 34.57 55.88
C GLN A 26 3.96 33.86 55.80
N GLN A 27 2.97 34.46 55.12
CA GLN A 27 1.69 33.80 54.83
C GLN A 27 1.86 32.58 53.93
N PHE A 28 2.73 32.66 52.92
CA PHE A 28 3.03 31.54 52.04
C PHE A 28 3.69 30.38 52.78
N CYS A 29 4.68 30.66 53.64
CA CYS A 29 5.30 29.63 54.49
C CYS A 29 4.30 28.97 55.44
N LYS A 30 3.34 29.74 55.99
CA LYS A 30 2.27 29.18 56.83
C LYS A 30 1.34 28.28 56.02
N LEU A 31 0.91 28.74 54.85
CA LEU A 31 0.06 27.97 53.95
C LEU A 31 0.75 26.67 53.51
N ASP A 32 2.03 26.74 53.15
CA ASP A 32 2.83 25.58 52.76
C ASP A 32 2.93 24.55 53.90
N THR A 33 3.13 25.02 55.13
CA THR A 33 3.12 24.18 56.34
C THR A 33 1.73 23.53 56.55
N GLU A 34 0.65 24.28 56.36
CA GLU A 34 -0.71 23.75 56.46
C GLU A 34 -1.03 22.73 55.35
N VAL A 35 -0.61 22.98 54.11
CA VAL A 35 -0.76 22.06 52.97
C VAL A 35 0.00 20.76 53.24
N HIS A 36 1.23 20.84 53.74
CA HIS A 36 1.99 19.66 54.13
C HIS A 36 1.32 18.87 55.26
N MET A 37 0.76 19.56 56.25
CA MET A 37 0.04 18.92 57.34
C MET A 37 -1.27 18.25 56.87
N VAL A 38 -2.04 18.91 56.01
CA VAL A 38 -3.27 18.36 55.42
C VAL A 38 -2.95 17.17 54.54
N SER A 39 -1.90 17.26 53.72
CA SER A 39 -1.42 16.14 52.88
C SER A 39 -1.03 14.93 53.73
N GLY A 40 -0.24 15.15 54.80
CA GLY A 40 0.12 14.08 55.73
C GLY A 40 -1.10 13.43 56.41
N LYS A 41 -2.09 14.24 56.83
CA LYS A 41 -3.35 13.72 57.38
C LYS A 41 -4.19 12.98 56.34
N LEU A 42 -4.22 13.44 55.09
CA LEU A 42 -4.95 12.81 53.99
C LEU A 42 -4.35 11.45 53.64
N VAL A 43 -3.01 11.35 53.56
CA VAL A 43 -2.30 10.07 53.38
C VAL A 43 -2.66 9.11 54.51
N HIS A 44 -2.61 9.57 55.76
CA HIS A 44 -2.94 8.72 56.90
C HIS A 44 -4.41 8.26 56.90
N LEU A 45 -5.35 9.15 56.52
CA LEU A 45 -6.76 8.81 56.38
C LEU A 45 -6.99 7.83 55.22
N GLY A 46 -6.30 8.02 54.10
CA GLY A 46 -6.29 7.12 52.95
C GLY A 46 -5.83 5.72 53.34
N ASP A 47 -4.69 5.62 54.04
CA ASP A 47 -4.17 4.36 54.56
C ASP A 47 -5.16 3.67 55.50
N GLN A 48 -5.82 4.42 56.40
CA GLN A 48 -6.81 3.86 57.32
C GLN A 48 -8.07 3.37 56.59
N LEU A 49 -8.56 4.12 55.61
CA LEU A 49 -9.69 3.75 54.77
C LEU A 49 -9.38 2.50 53.95
N GLU A 50 -8.20 2.41 53.35
CA GLU A 50 -7.77 1.25 52.58
C GLU A 50 -7.60 0.02 53.48
N ARG A 51 -6.93 0.15 54.63
CA ARG A 51 -6.76 -0.95 55.60
C ARG A 51 -8.08 -1.52 56.11
N LYS A 52 -9.13 -0.70 56.23
CA LYS A 52 -10.46 -1.16 56.68
C LYS A 52 -11.33 -1.68 55.54
N ASN A 53 -11.32 -1.02 54.39
CA ASN A 53 -12.25 -1.35 53.30
C ASN A 53 -11.73 -2.48 52.41
N LEU A 54 -10.42 -2.57 52.18
CA LEU A 54 -9.85 -3.57 51.27
C LEU A 54 -10.08 -5.01 51.75
N PRO A 55 -9.87 -5.37 53.04
CA PRO A 55 -10.15 -6.73 53.51
C PRO A 55 -11.64 -7.06 53.46
N ARG A 56 -12.51 -6.09 53.79
CA ARG A 56 -13.96 -6.27 53.77
C ARG A 56 -14.47 -6.56 52.37
N LYS A 57 -14.01 -5.77 51.38
CA LYS A 57 -14.34 -5.95 49.97
C LYS A 57 -13.88 -7.33 49.46
N ARG A 58 -12.65 -7.75 49.81
CA ARG A 58 -12.14 -9.09 49.47
C ARG A 58 -12.97 -10.23 50.07
N ILE A 59 -13.43 -10.08 51.32
CA ILE A 59 -14.27 -11.10 51.97
C ILE A 59 -15.65 -11.17 51.31
N GLU A 60 -16.24 -10.04 50.95
CA GLU A 60 -17.50 -9.98 50.22
C GLU A 60 -17.36 -10.63 48.83
N GLU A 61 -16.34 -10.27 48.06
CA GLU A 61 -16.04 -10.88 46.75
C GLU A 61 -15.80 -12.39 46.86
N ALA A 62 -15.02 -12.84 47.86
CA ALA A 62 -14.77 -14.26 48.10
C ALA A 62 -16.04 -15.03 48.48
N ARG A 63 -16.91 -14.43 49.31
CA ARG A 63 -18.20 -15.01 49.67
C ARG A 63 -19.08 -15.20 48.43
N ASP A 64 -19.16 -14.18 47.58
CA ASP A 64 -20.00 -14.22 46.37
C ASP A 64 -19.48 -15.28 45.39
N LEU A 65 -18.16 -15.37 45.21
CA LEU A 65 -17.51 -16.42 44.41
C LEU A 65 -17.80 -17.82 44.93
N ILE A 66 -17.71 -18.05 46.24
CA ILE A 66 -18.03 -19.33 46.86
C ILE A 66 -19.50 -19.69 46.62
N LEU A 67 -20.42 -18.75 46.84
CA LEU A 67 -21.84 -18.97 46.58
C LEU A 67 -22.12 -19.30 45.11
N GLU A 68 -21.43 -18.62 44.18
CA GLU A 68 -21.54 -18.91 42.75
C GLU A 68 -21.00 -20.31 42.43
N PHE A 69 -19.84 -20.71 42.99
CA PHE A 69 -19.28 -22.05 42.84
C PHE A 69 -20.23 -23.14 43.36
N TYR A 70 -20.89 -22.90 44.49
CA TYR A 70 -21.86 -23.83 45.07
C TYR A 70 -23.07 -24.07 44.15
N LYS A 71 -23.45 -23.10 43.31
CA LYS A 71 -24.49 -23.32 42.29
C LYS A 71 -24.06 -24.35 41.24
N PHE A 72 -22.76 -24.50 40.97
CA PHE A 72 -22.21 -25.51 40.07
C PHE A 72 -22.06 -26.89 40.73
N TRP A 73 -22.00 -26.93 42.07
CA TRP A 73 -21.96 -28.16 42.89
C TRP A 73 -23.31 -28.90 42.95
N GLY A 74 -24.43 -28.19 42.83
CA GLY A 74 -25.77 -28.78 42.92
C GLY A 74 -26.22 -29.57 41.68
N PHE A 75 -27.30 -30.35 41.84
CA PHE A 75 -27.99 -31.07 40.75
C PHE A 75 -28.62 -30.13 39.70
N GLY A 76 -28.72 -28.83 40.00
CA GLY A 76 -29.42 -27.83 39.19
C GLY A 76 -28.59 -27.15 38.10
N GLY A 77 -27.34 -27.57 37.87
CA GLY A 77 -26.48 -27.09 36.77
C GLY A 77 -26.46 -25.58 36.61
N GLY A 78 -25.57 -24.87 37.33
CA GLY A 78 -25.43 -23.41 37.27
C GLY A 78 -25.71 -22.83 35.87
N SER A 79 -26.87 -22.21 35.73
CA SER A 79 -27.47 -21.96 34.43
C SER A 79 -26.96 -20.66 33.84
N VAL A 80 -25.94 -20.76 32.98
CA VAL A 80 -25.49 -19.64 32.13
C VAL A 80 -26.58 -19.22 31.13
N THR A 81 -27.53 -20.11 30.82
CA THR A 81 -28.53 -19.88 29.76
C THR A 81 -29.50 -18.74 30.09
N ASN A 82 -29.75 -18.45 31.38
CA ASN A 82 -30.57 -17.31 31.77
C ASN A 82 -29.86 -15.96 31.61
N VAL A 83 -28.53 -15.92 31.71
CA VAL A 83 -27.72 -14.68 31.61
C VAL A 83 -27.30 -14.41 30.17
N VAL A 84 -27.10 -15.46 29.37
CA VAL A 84 -26.70 -15.38 27.95
C VAL A 84 -27.90 -15.18 27.01
N SER A 85 -29.13 -15.13 27.53
CA SER A 85 -30.32 -14.90 26.71
C SER A 85 -30.24 -13.58 25.93
N ALA A 86 -30.80 -13.55 24.71
CA ALA A 86 -30.79 -12.38 23.84
C ALA A 86 -31.45 -11.12 24.45
N GLN A 87 -32.21 -11.27 25.54
CA GLN A 87 -32.91 -10.21 26.26
C GLN A 87 -32.17 -9.66 27.48
N SER A 88 -31.00 -10.22 27.83
CA SER A 88 -30.22 -9.75 28.97
C SER A 88 -29.54 -8.41 28.69
N ASP A 89 -29.58 -7.53 29.69
CA ASP A 89 -29.00 -6.18 29.68
C ASP A 89 -27.47 -6.24 29.56
N GLU A 90 -26.86 -5.32 28.81
CA GLU A 90 -25.41 -5.36 28.48
C GLU A 90 -24.54 -5.28 29.74
N ALA A 91 -24.97 -4.48 30.72
CA ALA A 91 -24.29 -4.34 32.00
C ALA A 91 -24.31 -5.66 32.81
N GLN A 92 -25.43 -6.39 32.77
CA GLN A 92 -25.59 -7.65 33.52
C GLN A 92 -24.72 -8.76 32.92
N LEU A 93 -24.59 -8.79 31.59
CA LEU A 93 -23.75 -9.76 30.89
C LEU A 93 -22.26 -9.53 31.20
N LEU A 94 -21.80 -8.27 31.19
CA LEU A 94 -20.43 -7.90 31.53
C LEU A 94 -20.09 -8.18 33.01
N GLU A 95 -21.03 -7.88 33.91
CA GLU A 95 -20.87 -8.17 35.34
C GLU A 95 -20.79 -9.67 35.59
N ALA A 96 -21.68 -10.45 34.96
CA ALA A 96 -21.64 -11.91 35.03
C ALA A 96 -20.32 -12.44 34.48
N ALA A 97 -19.84 -11.95 33.34
CA ALA A 97 -18.57 -12.37 32.77
C ALA A 97 -17.38 -12.12 33.67
N THR A 98 -17.35 -10.98 34.36
CA THR A 98 -16.33 -10.69 35.35
C THR A 98 -16.37 -11.68 36.52
N ARG A 99 -17.58 -12.00 37.03
CA ARG A 99 -17.77 -12.99 38.11
C ARG A 99 -17.34 -14.40 37.67
N PHE A 100 -17.76 -14.84 36.49
CA PHE A 100 -17.42 -16.15 35.93
C PHE A 100 -15.91 -16.30 35.67
N LYS A 101 -15.25 -15.24 35.22
CA LYS A 101 -13.80 -15.19 35.06
C LYS A 101 -13.07 -15.34 36.39
N ASN A 102 -13.50 -14.61 37.41
CA ASN A 102 -12.94 -14.75 38.76
C ASN A 102 -13.17 -16.17 39.31
N LEU A 103 -14.33 -16.76 39.01
CA LEU A 103 -14.67 -18.13 39.39
C LEU A 103 -13.77 -19.16 38.69
N SER A 104 -13.46 -18.95 37.41
CA SER A 104 -12.53 -19.78 36.65
C SER A 104 -11.11 -19.70 37.22
N SER A 105 -10.65 -18.51 37.60
CA SER A 105 -9.36 -18.34 38.29
C SER A 105 -9.32 -19.10 39.61
N LEU A 106 -10.40 -19.03 40.42
CA LEU A 106 -10.52 -19.78 41.67
C LEU A 106 -10.48 -21.29 41.41
N CYS A 107 -11.10 -21.77 40.33
CA CYS A 107 -11.07 -23.18 39.95
C CYS A 107 -9.65 -23.70 39.67
N LEU A 108 -8.74 -22.84 39.16
CA LEU A 108 -7.34 -23.22 38.93
C LEU A 108 -6.55 -23.38 40.24
N GLU A 109 -6.95 -22.70 41.32
CA GLU A 109 -6.29 -22.78 42.63
C GLU A 109 -6.76 -23.98 43.49
N LEU A 110 -7.92 -24.55 43.16
CA LEU A 110 -8.48 -25.69 43.88
C LEU A 110 -7.73 -27.00 43.53
N PRO A 111 -7.63 -27.98 44.44
CA PRO A 111 -7.04 -29.30 44.15
C PRO A 111 -7.80 -30.04 43.03
N ASP A 112 -7.10 -30.87 42.26
CA ASP A 112 -7.68 -31.76 41.24
C ASP A 112 -8.22 -33.06 41.83
N ASP A 113 -8.99 -32.95 42.91
CA ASP A 113 -9.72 -34.07 43.50
C ASP A 113 -11.02 -34.34 42.73
N GLU A 114 -11.46 -35.60 42.68
CA GLU A 114 -12.73 -36.03 42.08
C GLU A 114 -13.94 -35.24 42.59
N ARG A 115 -13.86 -34.74 43.84
CA ARG A 115 -14.90 -33.92 44.49
C ARG A 115 -15.16 -32.59 43.78
N PHE A 116 -14.13 -31.97 43.19
CA PHE A 116 -14.23 -30.66 42.55
C PHE A 116 -14.23 -30.76 41.04
N LEU A 117 -13.77 -31.88 40.47
CA LEU A 117 -13.56 -32.05 39.04
C LEU A 117 -14.83 -31.78 38.20
N ASN A 118 -15.98 -32.34 38.61
CA ASN A 118 -17.27 -32.11 37.93
C ASN A 118 -17.69 -30.63 37.94
N ALA A 119 -17.50 -29.94 39.07
CA ALA A 119 -17.84 -28.52 39.19
C ALA A 119 -16.89 -27.64 38.36
N LYS A 120 -15.59 -27.91 38.40
CA LYS A 120 -14.57 -27.25 37.57
C LYS A 120 -14.90 -27.37 36.08
N GLN A 121 -15.27 -28.57 35.63
CA GLN A 121 -15.62 -28.81 34.23
C GLN A 121 -16.88 -28.03 33.82
N ARG A 122 -17.92 -28.00 34.67
CA ARG A 122 -19.13 -27.19 34.41
C ARG A 122 -18.83 -25.69 34.36
N VAL A 123 -17.98 -25.18 35.26
CA VAL A 123 -17.55 -23.77 35.24
C VAL A 123 -16.77 -23.46 33.96
N THR A 124 -15.91 -24.37 33.50
CA THR A 124 -15.17 -24.19 32.25
C THR A 124 -16.10 -24.10 31.04
N VAL A 125 -17.07 -25.01 30.93
CA VAL A 125 -18.08 -24.98 29.86
C VAL A 125 -18.92 -23.70 29.91
N ALA A 126 -19.31 -23.28 31.12
CA ALA A 126 -20.02 -22.03 31.36
C ALA A 126 -19.23 -20.79 30.88
N CYS A 127 -17.94 -20.71 31.20
CA CYS A 127 -17.06 -19.64 30.73
C CYS A 127 -16.91 -19.64 29.21
N GLN A 128 -16.80 -20.81 28.58
CA GLN A 128 -16.71 -20.92 27.12
C GLN A 128 -17.98 -20.40 26.42
N HIS A 129 -19.17 -20.79 26.91
CA HIS A 129 -20.43 -20.28 26.38
C HIS A 129 -20.56 -18.77 26.53
N LEU A 130 -20.10 -18.22 27.66
CA LEU A 130 -20.14 -16.79 27.91
C LEU A 130 -19.16 -16.03 27.02
N ASP A 131 -17.95 -16.56 26.79
CA ASP A 131 -16.99 -15.99 25.85
C ASP A 131 -17.57 -15.94 24.42
N THR A 132 -18.22 -17.02 23.96
CA THR A 132 -18.87 -17.04 22.64
C THR A 132 -19.98 -15.99 22.54
N ALA A 133 -20.81 -15.87 23.56
CA ALA A 133 -21.87 -14.86 23.60
C ALA A 133 -21.30 -13.43 23.61
N LEU A 134 -20.22 -13.19 24.35
CA LEU A 134 -19.52 -11.90 24.37
C LEU A 134 -18.96 -11.55 22.98
N LEU A 135 -18.42 -12.52 22.26
CA LEU A 135 -17.91 -12.32 20.90
C LEU A 135 -19.02 -12.00 19.89
N GLU A 136 -20.16 -12.68 19.97
CA GLU A 136 -21.33 -12.34 19.16
C GLU A 136 -21.83 -10.93 19.45
N ARG A 137 -21.87 -10.55 20.73
CA ARG A 137 -22.22 -9.18 21.16
C ARG A 137 -21.19 -8.15 20.72
N PHE A 138 -19.91 -8.50 20.72
CA PHE A 138 -18.84 -7.65 20.19
C PHE A 138 -19.05 -7.39 18.70
N ARG A 139 -19.35 -8.43 17.91
CA ARG A 139 -19.66 -8.30 16.48
C ARG A 139 -20.89 -7.40 16.25
N ALA A 140 -21.96 -7.59 17.02
CA ALA A 140 -23.16 -6.76 16.92
C ALA A 140 -22.86 -5.28 17.27
N ASN A 141 -22.09 -5.02 18.34
CA ASN A 141 -21.73 -3.67 18.76
C ASN A 141 -20.75 -2.97 17.79
N PHE A 142 -19.90 -3.73 17.09
CA PHE A 142 -19.07 -3.21 16.01
C PHE A 142 -19.93 -2.62 14.88
N LEU A 143 -21.00 -3.32 14.49
CA LEU A 143 -21.92 -2.88 13.43
C LEU A 143 -22.76 -1.67 13.83
N THR A 144 -23.08 -1.51 15.12
CA THR A 144 -23.82 -0.35 15.63
C THR A 144 -22.92 0.84 15.99
N GLY A 145 -21.60 0.64 16.05
CA GLY A 145 -20.62 1.67 16.36
C GLY A 145 -20.48 1.99 17.86
N ASN A 146 -20.86 1.08 18.74
CA ASN A 146 -20.75 1.29 20.20
C ASN A 146 -19.37 0.87 20.72
N ILE A 147 -18.44 1.84 20.74
CA ILE A 147 -17.03 1.60 21.09
C ILE A 147 -16.87 1.29 22.60
N GLU A 148 -17.69 1.87 23.46
CA GLU A 148 -17.57 1.71 24.92
C GLU A 148 -17.87 0.28 25.38
N THR A 149 -18.90 -0.32 24.80
CA THR A 149 -19.27 -1.72 25.09
C THR A 149 -18.27 -2.68 24.48
N MET A 150 -17.80 -2.42 23.25
CA MET A 150 -16.71 -3.18 22.64
C MET A 150 -15.45 -3.19 23.50
N LYS A 151 -15.06 -2.04 24.06
CA LYS A 151 -13.91 -1.93 24.95
C LYS A 151 -14.11 -2.74 26.21
N SER A 152 -15.29 -2.62 26.83
CA SER A 152 -15.63 -3.37 28.04
C SER A 152 -15.59 -4.89 27.80
N ILE A 153 -16.08 -5.35 26.65
CA ILE A 153 -16.01 -6.76 26.25
C ILE A 153 -14.55 -7.19 26.04
N ALA A 154 -13.74 -6.39 25.35
CA ALA A 154 -12.32 -6.67 25.13
C ALA A 154 -11.54 -6.76 26.44
N ASP A 155 -11.81 -5.87 27.41
CA ASP A 155 -11.19 -5.85 28.73
C ASP A 155 -11.55 -7.10 29.55
N VAL A 156 -12.82 -7.53 29.50
CA VAL A 156 -13.27 -8.77 30.15
C VAL A 156 -12.55 -9.98 29.53
N LEU A 157 -12.49 -10.04 28.20
CA LEU A 157 -11.86 -11.15 27.47
C LEU A 157 -10.33 -11.14 27.50
N LEU A 158 -9.69 -10.10 28.02
CA LEU A 158 -8.23 -9.92 27.95
C LEU A 158 -7.38 -11.10 28.48
N LEU A 159 -7.84 -11.77 29.54
CA LEU A 159 -7.14 -12.94 30.12
C LEU A 159 -7.67 -14.27 29.55
N SER A 160 -8.70 -14.22 28.71
CA SER A 160 -9.23 -15.40 28.02
C SER A 160 -8.36 -15.73 26.81
N LYS A 161 -8.35 -17.01 26.41
CA LYS A 161 -7.74 -17.43 25.14
C LYS A 161 -8.46 -16.85 23.92
N ASN A 162 -9.67 -16.32 24.11
CA ASN A 162 -10.55 -15.83 23.05
C ASN A 162 -10.37 -14.33 22.76
N TYR A 163 -9.50 -13.62 23.47
CA TYR A 163 -9.19 -12.21 23.20
C TYR A 163 -8.75 -11.95 21.74
N SER A 164 -7.98 -12.87 21.16
CA SER A 164 -7.54 -12.76 19.76
C SER A 164 -8.71 -12.82 18.77
N GLN A 165 -9.81 -13.48 19.13
CA GLN A 165 -11.00 -13.57 18.28
C GLN A 165 -11.71 -12.21 18.17
N CYS A 166 -11.60 -11.32 19.17
CA CYS A 166 -12.08 -9.93 19.04
C CYS A 166 -11.36 -9.19 17.90
N ALA A 167 -10.03 -9.38 17.80
CA ALA A 167 -9.24 -8.80 16.72
C ALA A 167 -9.62 -9.42 15.36
N GLU A 168 -9.82 -10.74 15.29
CA GLU A 168 -10.28 -11.42 14.08
C GLU A 168 -11.65 -10.91 13.60
N ILE A 169 -12.61 -10.74 14.50
CA ILE A 169 -13.94 -10.20 14.18
C ILE A 169 -13.83 -8.80 13.59
N LEU A 170 -13.04 -7.92 14.23
CA LEU A 170 -12.81 -6.56 13.71
C LEU A 170 -12.21 -6.62 12.31
N VAL A 171 -11.17 -7.42 12.12
CA VAL A 171 -10.52 -7.58 10.80
C VAL A 171 -11.51 -8.08 9.76
N GLU A 172 -12.29 -9.11 10.08
CA GLU A 172 -13.28 -9.71 9.19
C GLU A 172 -14.37 -8.71 8.80
N GLU A 173 -14.97 -8.04 9.78
CA GLU A 173 -16.06 -7.09 9.54
C GLU A 173 -15.58 -5.82 8.81
N THR A 174 -14.40 -5.29 9.15
CA THR A 174 -13.82 -4.16 8.40
C THR A 174 -13.57 -4.55 6.94
N VAL A 175 -12.97 -5.70 6.69
CA VAL A 175 -12.67 -6.16 5.32
C VAL A 175 -13.95 -6.48 4.53
N LYS A 176 -15.02 -6.97 5.19
CA LYS A 176 -16.33 -7.20 4.54
C LYS A 176 -16.92 -5.94 3.91
N THR A 177 -16.68 -4.76 4.48
CA THR A 177 -17.18 -3.49 3.93
C THR A 177 -16.59 -3.13 2.57
N ILE A 178 -15.48 -3.76 2.18
CA ILE A 178 -14.77 -3.49 0.92
C ILE A 178 -15.24 -4.48 -0.16
N ASP A 179 -15.90 -3.98 -1.20
CA ASP A 179 -16.28 -4.77 -2.38
C ASP A 179 -15.07 -4.92 -3.33
N PRO A 180 -14.56 -6.15 -3.57
CA PRO A 180 -13.43 -6.36 -4.47
C PRO A 180 -13.73 -6.00 -5.94
N ASN A 181 -15.00 -5.85 -6.35
CA ASN A 181 -15.34 -5.49 -7.73
C ASN A 181 -15.36 -3.97 -7.98
N LYS A 182 -15.41 -3.16 -6.91
CA LYS A 182 -15.55 -1.70 -6.98
C LYS A 182 -14.62 -1.05 -5.97
N ILE A 183 -13.31 -1.24 -6.17
CA ILE A 183 -12.30 -0.67 -5.28
C ILE A 183 -12.06 0.80 -5.60
N HIS A 184 -12.32 1.65 -4.60
CA HIS A 184 -11.86 3.03 -4.57
C HIS A 184 -10.73 3.15 -3.53
N PHE A 185 -9.49 3.31 -3.99
CA PHE A 185 -8.30 3.31 -3.11
C PHE A 185 -8.35 4.36 -1.99
N LYS A 186 -8.92 5.54 -2.25
CA LYS A 186 -9.11 6.58 -1.22
C LYS A 186 -10.08 6.15 -0.11
N ASP A 187 -11.10 5.37 -0.45
CA ASP A 187 -12.06 4.88 0.54
C ASP A 187 -11.45 3.77 1.39
N ILE A 188 -10.56 2.94 0.81
CA ILE A 188 -9.73 2.00 1.56
C ILE A 188 -8.84 2.75 2.56
N THR A 189 -8.11 3.78 2.12
CA THR A 189 -7.27 4.60 3.01
C THR A 189 -8.08 5.18 4.17
N ARG A 190 -9.22 5.81 3.88
CA ARG A 190 -10.10 6.38 4.92
C ARG A 190 -10.61 5.31 5.90
N CYS A 191 -11.00 4.15 5.39
CA CYS A 191 -11.46 3.02 6.19
C CYS A 191 -10.37 2.51 7.14
N LEU A 192 -9.14 2.34 6.64
CA LEU A 192 -8.01 1.88 7.44
C LEU A 192 -7.59 2.89 8.50
N VAL A 193 -7.54 4.18 8.18
CA VAL A 193 -7.23 5.25 9.15
C VAL A 193 -8.30 5.33 10.25
N SER A 194 -9.58 5.17 9.89
CA SER A 194 -10.64 5.08 10.90
C SER A 194 -10.53 3.83 11.76
N SER A 195 -10.16 2.70 11.14
CA SER A 195 -9.97 1.42 11.84
C SER A 195 -8.77 1.46 12.77
N GLU A 196 -7.67 2.12 12.40
CA GLU A 196 -6.50 2.32 13.24
C GLU A 196 -6.86 3.02 14.56
N LYS A 197 -7.63 4.11 14.50
CA LYS A 197 -8.09 4.83 15.69
C LYS A 197 -8.90 3.93 16.62
N LEU A 198 -9.76 3.09 16.05
CA LEU A 198 -10.57 2.13 16.81
C LEU A 198 -9.70 0.99 17.38
N ILE A 199 -8.70 0.52 16.64
CA ILE A 199 -7.77 -0.52 17.11
C ILE A 199 -6.93 0.00 18.30
N MET A 200 -6.45 1.25 18.23
CA MET A 200 -5.69 1.89 19.30
C MET A 200 -6.48 2.05 20.60
N THR A 201 -7.81 2.21 20.52
CA THR A 201 -8.65 2.37 21.72
C THR A 201 -9.04 1.04 22.36
N LEU A 202 -9.10 -0.04 21.58
CA LEU A 202 -9.61 -1.34 22.01
C LEU A 202 -8.54 -2.36 22.39
N PHE A 203 -7.34 -2.32 21.79
CA PHE A 203 -6.36 -3.40 21.92
C PHE A 203 -5.06 -2.99 22.61
N LEU A 204 -4.52 -3.88 23.46
CA LEU A 204 -3.21 -3.68 24.10
C LEU A 204 -2.04 -3.69 23.10
N ARG A 205 -2.19 -4.42 22.00
CA ARG A 205 -1.19 -4.57 20.93
C ARG A 205 -1.78 -4.14 19.59
N PRO A 206 -1.95 -2.83 19.37
CA PRO A 206 -2.65 -2.33 18.19
C PRO A 206 -1.89 -2.60 16.89
N ASP A 207 -0.55 -2.59 16.90
CA ASP A 207 0.28 -2.84 15.72
C ASP A 207 0.03 -4.22 15.10
N SER A 208 -0.09 -5.27 15.93
CA SER A 208 -0.34 -6.62 15.45
C SER A 208 -1.71 -6.78 14.81
N VAL A 209 -2.73 -6.11 15.37
CA VAL A 209 -4.10 -6.17 14.83
C VAL A 209 -4.19 -5.40 13.52
N LEU A 210 -3.57 -4.22 13.44
CA LEU A 210 -3.50 -3.45 12.19
C LEU A 210 -2.76 -4.24 11.10
N MET A 211 -1.65 -4.90 11.43
CA MET A 211 -0.94 -5.73 10.45
C MET A 211 -1.73 -6.95 9.98
N GLN A 212 -2.52 -7.57 10.86
CA GLN A 212 -3.46 -8.62 10.47
C GLN A 212 -4.56 -8.09 9.53
N LEU A 213 -5.07 -6.89 9.80
CA LEU A 213 -6.02 -6.20 8.93
C LEU A 213 -5.41 -5.95 7.54
N MET A 214 -4.19 -5.41 7.49
CA MET A 214 -3.46 -5.16 6.25
C MET A 214 -3.22 -6.45 5.46
N HIS A 215 -2.78 -7.52 6.12
CA HIS A 215 -2.58 -8.81 5.46
C HIS A 215 -3.89 -9.36 4.88
N SER A 216 -4.99 -9.30 5.65
CA SER A 216 -6.32 -9.73 5.19
C SER A 216 -6.79 -8.92 3.98
N LEU A 217 -6.65 -7.60 4.01
CA LEU A 217 -6.99 -6.71 2.89
C LEU A 217 -6.25 -7.11 1.60
N PHE A 218 -4.92 -7.28 1.69
CA PHE A 218 -4.09 -7.60 0.53
C PHE A 218 -4.41 -8.98 -0.04
N THR A 219 -4.58 -9.98 0.83
CA THR A 219 -4.76 -11.37 0.42
C THR A 219 -6.18 -11.72 -0.01
N THR A 220 -7.20 -11.08 0.57
CA THR A 220 -8.62 -11.44 0.32
C THR A 220 -9.35 -10.45 -0.58
N LYS A 221 -8.99 -9.17 -0.59
CA LYS A 221 -9.67 -8.14 -1.40
C LYS A 221 -8.84 -7.69 -2.58
N LEU A 222 -7.63 -7.16 -2.34
CA LEU A 222 -6.79 -6.65 -3.43
C LEU A 222 -6.37 -7.77 -4.39
N LYS A 223 -6.04 -8.95 -3.87
CA LYS A 223 -5.72 -10.12 -4.72
C LYS A 223 -6.89 -10.50 -5.64
N VAL A 224 -8.13 -10.49 -5.13
CA VAL A 224 -9.33 -10.81 -5.92
C VAL A 224 -9.59 -9.71 -6.96
N TYR A 225 -9.50 -8.45 -6.55
CA TYR A 225 -9.61 -7.29 -7.45
C TYR A 225 -8.61 -7.39 -8.62
N LEU A 226 -7.33 -7.64 -8.34
CA LEU A 226 -6.32 -7.81 -9.38
C LEU A 226 -6.62 -9.01 -10.27
N SER A 227 -7.01 -10.15 -9.69
CA SER A 227 -7.36 -11.35 -10.47
C SER A 227 -8.52 -11.09 -11.44
N ASN A 228 -9.47 -10.23 -11.06
CA ASN A 228 -10.59 -9.83 -11.92
C ASN A 228 -10.17 -8.86 -13.03
N HIS A 229 -9.18 -8.00 -12.79
CA HIS A 229 -8.64 -7.03 -13.76
C HIS A 229 -7.54 -7.61 -14.67
N MET A 230 -6.91 -8.71 -14.25
CA MET A 230 -5.74 -9.33 -14.87
C MET A 230 -6.03 -10.76 -15.33
N LYS A 231 -7.18 -10.97 -15.99
CA LYS A 231 -7.60 -12.28 -16.48
C LYS A 231 -6.62 -12.83 -17.53
N GLU A 232 -6.41 -14.15 -17.51
CA GLU A 232 -5.51 -14.84 -18.45
C GLU A 232 -5.96 -14.73 -19.92
N GLU A 233 -7.26 -14.57 -20.16
CA GLU A 233 -7.85 -14.42 -21.50
C GLU A 233 -7.61 -13.04 -22.13
N LEU A 234 -7.03 -12.09 -21.40
CA LEU A 234 -6.73 -10.77 -21.94
C LEU A 234 -5.65 -10.86 -23.02
N ASN A 235 -5.84 -10.09 -24.09
CA ASN A 235 -4.77 -9.89 -25.06
C ASN A 235 -3.54 -9.23 -24.39
N ALA A 236 -2.36 -9.45 -24.96
CA ALA A 236 -1.10 -9.01 -24.36
C ALA A 236 -1.08 -7.49 -24.09
N GLN A 237 -1.62 -6.68 -25.01
CA GLN A 237 -1.67 -5.23 -24.85
C GLN A 237 -2.50 -4.78 -23.64
N ALA A 238 -3.71 -5.32 -23.51
CA ALA A 238 -4.61 -5.00 -22.41
C ALA A 238 -4.01 -5.48 -21.08
N PHE A 239 -3.44 -6.69 -21.06
CA PHE A 239 -2.76 -7.21 -19.89
C PHE A 239 -1.60 -6.30 -19.43
N LEU A 240 -0.69 -5.92 -20.33
CA LEU A 240 0.48 -5.10 -20.00
C LEU A 240 0.08 -3.69 -19.55
N THR A 241 -0.97 -3.13 -20.15
CA THR A 241 -1.51 -1.82 -19.78
C THR A 241 -2.17 -1.87 -18.41
N ASN A 242 -2.99 -2.89 -18.15
CA ASN A 242 -3.63 -3.10 -16.85
C ASN A 242 -2.59 -3.34 -15.76
N LEU A 243 -1.58 -4.19 -16.02
CA LEU A 243 -0.49 -4.45 -15.08
C LEU A 243 0.19 -3.16 -14.64
N TYR A 244 0.58 -2.33 -15.61
CA TYR A 244 1.22 -1.05 -15.34
C TYR A 244 0.34 -0.12 -14.51
N ASN A 245 -0.94 0.01 -14.87
CA ASN A 245 -1.87 0.90 -14.18
C ASN A 245 -2.17 0.43 -12.76
N GLU A 246 -2.49 -0.86 -12.58
CA GLU A 246 -2.80 -1.41 -11.27
C GLU A 246 -1.57 -1.43 -10.36
N TYR A 247 -0.37 -1.74 -10.88
CA TYR A 247 0.87 -1.64 -10.12
C TYR A 247 1.06 -0.22 -9.58
N ARG A 248 0.90 0.81 -10.41
CA ARG A 248 1.00 2.22 -9.97
C ARG A 248 -0.09 2.62 -8.98
N ASN A 249 -1.31 2.14 -9.16
CA ASN A 249 -2.42 2.46 -8.27
C ASN A 249 -2.20 1.88 -6.87
N VAL A 250 -1.79 0.61 -6.80
CA VAL A 250 -1.50 -0.05 -5.52
C VAL A 250 -0.20 0.48 -4.90
N GLU A 251 0.82 0.82 -5.69
CA GLU A 251 2.04 1.49 -5.19
C GLU A 251 1.70 2.83 -4.53
N LYS A 252 0.86 3.65 -5.17
CA LYS A 252 0.35 4.89 -4.57
C LYS A 252 -0.43 4.64 -3.28
N LEU A 253 -1.29 3.62 -3.26
CA LEU A 253 -2.01 3.22 -2.04
C LEU A 253 -1.01 2.88 -0.92
N VAL A 254 0.00 2.06 -1.20
CA VAL A 254 1.02 1.66 -0.20
C VAL A 254 1.75 2.87 0.36
N VAL A 255 2.14 3.83 -0.49
CA VAL A 255 2.77 5.07 -0.06
C VAL A 255 1.82 5.92 0.78
N GLU A 256 0.56 6.08 0.36
CA GLU A 256 -0.45 6.83 1.10
C GLU A 256 -0.70 6.21 2.47
N LEU A 257 -0.86 4.89 2.54
CA LEU A 257 -1.03 4.16 3.80
C LEU A 257 0.19 4.27 4.73
N SER A 258 1.39 4.22 4.18
CA SER A 258 2.63 4.40 4.97
C SER A 258 2.75 5.81 5.55
N ASN A 259 2.12 6.82 4.94
CA ASN A 259 2.17 8.20 5.41
C ASN A 259 1.05 8.52 6.40
N GLU A 260 -0.15 7.97 6.17
CA GLU A 260 -1.36 8.27 6.95
C GLU A 260 -1.51 7.38 8.20
N LEU A 261 -1.00 6.14 8.17
CA LEU A 261 -1.08 5.23 9.32
C LEU A 261 0.12 5.44 10.27
N THR A 262 -0.18 5.63 11.54
CA THR A 262 0.79 5.97 12.59
C THR A 262 1.45 4.75 13.24
N LEU A 263 0.77 3.60 13.27
CA LEU A 263 1.26 2.35 13.86
C LEU A 263 2.21 1.58 12.93
N ILE A 264 2.22 1.91 11.64
CA ILE A 264 3.14 1.29 10.68
C ILE A 264 4.51 1.93 10.85
N THR A 265 5.34 1.30 11.67
CA THR A 265 6.69 1.78 12.00
C THR A 265 7.76 1.29 11.01
N ASP A 266 7.53 0.15 10.34
CA ASP A 266 8.44 -0.41 9.34
C ASP A 266 7.80 -0.41 7.93
N PRO A 267 8.22 0.50 7.02
CA PRO A 267 7.70 0.56 5.66
C PRO A 267 8.03 -0.68 4.82
N MET A 268 9.00 -1.51 5.25
CA MET A 268 9.32 -2.76 4.56
C MET A 268 8.18 -3.78 4.64
N GLN A 269 7.32 -3.70 5.66
CA GLN A 269 6.20 -4.65 5.83
C GLN A 269 5.16 -4.48 4.73
N LEU A 270 4.73 -3.24 4.44
CA LEU A 270 3.83 -2.96 3.33
C LEU A 270 4.47 -3.27 1.97
N SER A 271 5.76 -2.95 1.85
CA SER A 271 6.54 -3.26 0.63
C SER A 271 6.64 -4.77 0.38
N LYS A 272 6.63 -5.60 1.42
CA LYS A 272 6.57 -7.05 1.30
C LYS A 272 5.20 -7.52 0.81
N LEU A 273 4.10 -7.06 1.43
CA LEU A 273 2.74 -7.41 0.98
C LEU A 273 2.50 -6.99 -0.47
N PHE A 274 2.99 -5.82 -0.86
CA PHE A 274 2.95 -5.32 -2.23
C PHE A 274 3.69 -6.24 -3.22
N ARG A 275 4.93 -6.65 -2.90
CA ARG A 275 5.69 -7.58 -3.75
C ARG A 275 5.01 -8.94 -3.87
N GLU A 276 4.50 -9.48 -2.76
CA GLU A 276 3.79 -10.77 -2.75
C GLU A 276 2.52 -10.73 -3.61
N LEU A 277 1.81 -9.59 -3.61
CA LEU A 277 0.61 -9.38 -4.40
C LEU A 277 0.90 -9.41 -5.92
N PHE A 278 2.01 -8.80 -6.36
CA PHE A 278 2.36 -8.71 -7.78
C PHE A 278 3.27 -9.81 -8.29
N ALA A 279 3.96 -10.55 -7.42
CA ALA A 279 4.85 -11.65 -7.76
C ALA A 279 4.32 -12.57 -8.89
N PRO A 280 3.09 -13.12 -8.84
CA PRO A 280 2.60 -14.03 -9.88
C PRO A 280 2.47 -13.38 -11.27
N TYR A 281 2.25 -12.07 -11.34
CA TYR A 281 2.07 -11.36 -12.62
C TYR A 281 3.39 -10.89 -13.24
N LEU A 282 4.46 -10.80 -12.43
CA LEU A 282 5.76 -10.29 -12.86
C LEU A 282 6.71 -11.38 -13.38
N VAL A 283 6.47 -12.65 -13.07
CA VAL A 283 7.35 -13.77 -13.47
C VAL A 283 7.57 -13.81 -14.99
N ASP A 284 6.49 -13.74 -15.77
CA ASP A 284 6.54 -13.82 -17.24
C ASP A 284 6.32 -12.47 -17.93
N TYR A 285 6.35 -11.36 -17.17
CA TYR A 285 6.08 -10.02 -17.69
C TYR A 285 6.97 -9.69 -18.89
N MET A 286 8.29 -9.84 -18.75
CA MET A 286 9.22 -9.41 -19.80
C MET A 286 9.08 -10.26 -21.07
N LYS A 287 8.83 -11.57 -20.92
CA LYS A 287 8.58 -12.44 -22.07
C LYS A 287 7.36 -11.96 -22.85
N ARG A 288 6.26 -11.70 -22.15
CA ARG A 288 5.01 -11.20 -22.77
C ARG A 288 5.18 -9.83 -23.40
N GLU A 289 5.95 -8.94 -22.77
CA GLU A 289 6.30 -7.62 -23.30
C GLU A 289 7.14 -7.75 -24.59
N SER A 290 8.14 -8.62 -24.59
CA SER A 290 8.99 -8.89 -25.76
C SER A 290 8.17 -9.42 -26.93
N ASP A 291 7.37 -10.46 -26.71
CA ASP A 291 6.54 -11.08 -27.75
C ASP A 291 5.57 -10.05 -28.35
N TRP A 292 4.86 -9.32 -27.49
CA TRP A 292 3.92 -8.28 -27.92
C TRP A 292 4.61 -7.15 -28.69
N LEU A 293 5.75 -6.65 -28.21
CA LEU A 293 6.47 -5.55 -28.83
C LEU A 293 6.99 -5.95 -30.21
N THR A 294 7.62 -7.12 -30.33
CA THR A 294 8.12 -7.64 -31.61
C THR A 294 6.98 -7.84 -32.61
N GLU A 295 5.86 -8.44 -32.21
CA GLU A 295 4.68 -8.61 -33.06
C GLU A 295 4.11 -7.25 -33.50
N ARG A 296 3.97 -6.31 -32.56
CA ARG A 296 3.41 -4.98 -32.80
C ARG A 296 4.25 -4.17 -33.78
N LEU A 297 5.57 -4.13 -33.58
CA LEU A 297 6.50 -3.40 -34.44
C LEU A 297 6.58 -4.01 -35.84
N THR A 298 6.55 -5.34 -35.94
CA THR A 298 6.45 -6.05 -37.22
C THR A 298 5.19 -5.66 -37.97
N GLY A 299 4.04 -5.66 -37.27
CA GLY A 299 2.75 -5.27 -37.86
C GLY A 299 2.70 -3.83 -38.40
N HIS A 300 3.35 -2.87 -37.71
CA HIS A 300 3.45 -1.49 -38.21
C HIS A 300 4.18 -1.42 -39.56
N LEU A 301 5.30 -2.14 -39.69
CA LEU A 301 6.07 -2.17 -40.93
C LEU A 301 5.32 -2.91 -42.04
N GLU A 302 4.79 -4.10 -41.74
CA GLU A 302 4.04 -4.90 -42.72
C GLU A 302 2.84 -4.14 -43.28
N HIS A 303 2.04 -3.51 -42.40
CA HIS A 303 0.90 -2.70 -42.82
C HIS A 303 1.34 -1.51 -43.69
N TYR A 304 2.42 -0.82 -43.31
CA TYR A 304 2.97 0.27 -44.12
C TYR A 304 3.41 -0.19 -45.51
N TYR A 305 4.29 -1.19 -45.60
CA TYR A 305 4.80 -1.64 -46.90
C TYR A 305 3.70 -2.25 -47.77
N GLN A 306 2.74 -2.97 -47.20
CA GLN A 306 1.55 -3.43 -47.94
C GLN A 306 0.72 -2.27 -48.50
N SER A 307 0.52 -1.19 -47.73
CA SER A 307 -0.21 0.00 -48.19
C SER A 307 0.51 0.75 -49.31
N GLN A 308 1.85 0.72 -49.31
CA GLN A 308 2.69 1.22 -50.40
C GLN A 308 2.78 0.23 -51.58
N ARG A 309 2.10 -0.93 -51.51
CA ARG A 309 2.21 -2.04 -52.46
C ARG A 309 3.66 -2.51 -52.67
N HIS A 310 4.49 -2.33 -51.65
CA HIS A 310 5.91 -2.68 -51.67
C HIS A 310 6.14 -4.01 -50.99
N GLN A 311 6.86 -4.91 -51.64
CA GLN A 311 7.35 -6.15 -51.02
C GLN A 311 8.83 -6.00 -50.70
N LYS A 312 9.18 -6.09 -49.42
CA LYS A 312 10.57 -6.04 -48.99
C LYS A 312 11.41 -7.11 -49.70
N ARG A 313 12.53 -6.68 -50.25
CA ARG A 313 13.52 -7.54 -50.91
C ARG A 313 14.78 -7.57 -50.04
N ALA A 314 15.43 -8.73 -49.96
CA ALA A 314 16.72 -8.83 -49.31
C ALA A 314 17.72 -7.94 -50.05
N LEU A 315 18.12 -6.84 -49.43
CA LEU A 315 19.24 -6.03 -49.89
C LEU A 315 20.49 -6.83 -49.51
N ASN A 316 21.18 -7.41 -50.49
CA ASN A 316 22.46 -8.04 -50.21
C ASN A 316 23.36 -6.98 -49.54
N VAL A 317 23.94 -7.32 -48.39
CA VAL A 317 24.73 -6.48 -47.46
C VAL A 317 26.00 -5.87 -48.11
N SER A 318 26.12 -5.94 -49.43
CA SER A 318 27.11 -5.22 -50.22
C SER A 318 26.70 -3.80 -50.61
N GLY A 319 25.57 -3.26 -50.15
CA GLY A 319 25.06 -1.93 -50.59
C GLY A 319 26.08 -0.79 -50.55
N LEU A 320 26.95 -0.73 -49.53
CA LEU A 320 27.99 0.31 -49.42
C LEU A 320 29.24 0.01 -50.27
N ALA A 321 29.56 -1.28 -50.46
CA ALA A 321 30.65 -1.73 -51.32
C ALA A 321 30.28 -1.64 -52.81
N GLU A 322 29.02 -1.89 -53.13
CA GLU A 322 28.39 -1.65 -54.44
C GLU A 322 28.22 -0.16 -54.68
N PHE A 323 27.81 0.65 -53.70
CA PHE A 323 27.80 2.12 -53.83
C PHE A 323 29.18 2.67 -54.20
N ARG A 324 30.25 2.16 -53.58
CA ARG A 324 31.63 2.54 -53.93
C ARG A 324 32.04 2.05 -55.32
N ARG A 325 31.57 0.86 -55.73
CA ARG A 325 31.83 0.27 -57.05
C ARG A 325 31.04 0.99 -58.16
N ASP A 326 29.80 1.35 -57.91
CA ASP A 326 28.88 2.09 -58.79
C ASP A 326 29.26 3.56 -58.90
N LEU A 327 29.77 4.20 -57.84
CA LEU A 327 30.41 5.52 -57.94
C LEU A 327 31.62 5.48 -58.88
N GLN A 328 32.46 4.44 -58.78
CA GLN A 328 33.60 4.26 -59.69
C GLN A 328 33.17 3.91 -61.12
N ALA A 329 32.09 3.15 -61.29
CA ALA A 329 31.53 2.79 -62.59
C ALA A 329 30.79 3.97 -63.26
N LYS A 330 30.12 4.84 -62.50
CA LYS A 330 29.38 6.02 -63.02
C LYS A 330 30.26 7.17 -63.49
N PHE A 331 31.56 7.18 -63.15
CA PHE A 331 32.53 8.03 -63.85
C PHE A 331 32.91 7.48 -65.24
N HIS A 332 32.44 6.28 -65.61
CA HIS A 332 32.56 5.68 -66.94
C HIS A 332 31.19 5.17 -67.43
N ILE A 333 30.38 6.12 -67.91
CA ILE A 333 29.00 5.96 -68.39
C ILE A 333 28.80 4.73 -69.29
N THR A 334 27.75 3.94 -69.04
CA THR A 334 26.86 3.43 -70.11
C THR A 334 25.51 3.04 -69.52
N GLY A 335 24.45 3.65 -70.07
CA GLY A 335 23.06 3.44 -69.67
C GLY A 335 22.50 2.11 -70.14
N GLY A 336 21.57 1.57 -69.35
CA GLY A 336 20.84 0.36 -69.63
C GLY A 336 19.51 0.33 -68.86
N ASP A 337 18.49 0.84 -69.54
CA ASP A 337 17.05 0.59 -69.43
C ASP A 337 16.56 -0.24 -68.21
N ARG A 338 16.00 0.45 -67.22
CA ARG A 338 15.14 -0.15 -66.18
C ARG A 338 13.77 0.51 -66.24
N SER A 339 12.76 -0.34 -66.42
CA SER A 339 11.34 -0.02 -66.53
C SER A 339 10.88 1.05 -65.54
N GLN A 340 10.56 2.22 -66.09
CA GLN A 340 10.31 3.49 -65.42
C GLN A 340 8.87 3.65 -64.90
N ASN A 341 8.31 2.72 -64.11
CA ASN A 341 6.88 2.84 -63.78
C ASN A 341 6.34 2.24 -62.47
N ASP A 342 7.10 2.11 -61.37
CA ASP A 342 6.45 1.59 -60.13
C ASP A 342 6.81 2.22 -58.78
N TYR A 343 7.75 3.17 -58.67
CA TYR A 343 8.14 3.71 -57.35
C TYR A 343 8.50 5.20 -57.43
N ASP A 344 7.49 6.06 -57.40
CA ASP A 344 7.65 7.53 -57.35
C ASP A 344 7.37 8.09 -55.94
N VAL A 345 7.36 7.22 -54.92
CA VAL A 345 6.92 7.54 -53.55
C VAL A 345 8.03 7.19 -52.55
N SER A 346 8.39 8.16 -51.70
CA SER A 346 9.29 7.95 -50.57
C SER A 346 8.81 6.79 -49.69
N LEU A 347 9.66 5.77 -49.53
CA LEU A 347 9.42 4.66 -48.60
C LEU A 347 9.78 5.00 -47.15
N LEU A 348 9.99 6.29 -46.87
CA LEU A 348 10.14 6.83 -45.52
C LEU A 348 8.79 7.41 -45.06
N SER A 349 8.35 6.97 -43.89
CA SER A 349 7.16 7.49 -43.23
C SER A 349 7.47 7.94 -41.81
N GLU A 350 7.21 9.21 -41.55
CA GLU A 350 7.28 9.79 -40.20
C GLU A 350 6.22 9.19 -39.28
N GLU A 351 5.03 8.88 -39.78
CA GLU A 351 3.95 8.28 -38.98
C GLU A 351 4.35 6.90 -38.44
N VAL A 352 4.98 6.07 -39.29
CA VAL A 352 5.52 4.77 -38.87
C VAL A 352 6.60 4.95 -37.80
N ALA A 353 7.49 5.93 -37.98
CA ALA A 353 8.53 6.24 -37.00
C ALA A 353 7.94 6.66 -35.64
N VAL A 354 6.96 7.57 -35.64
CA VAL A 354 6.25 8.01 -34.43
C VAL A 354 5.57 6.83 -33.72
N ASN A 355 4.89 5.96 -34.46
CA ASN A 355 4.20 4.80 -33.90
C ASN A 355 5.17 3.80 -33.25
N ILE A 356 6.28 3.49 -33.92
CA ILE A 356 7.36 2.63 -33.38
C ILE A 356 7.95 3.25 -32.11
N ILE A 357 8.30 4.54 -32.17
CA ILE A 357 8.87 5.29 -31.04
C ILE A 357 7.92 5.28 -29.84
N GLU A 358 6.63 5.50 -30.06
CA GLU A 358 5.65 5.56 -28.99
C GLU A 358 5.44 4.20 -28.31
N ASP A 359 5.36 3.11 -29.08
CA ASP A 359 5.24 1.76 -28.53
C ASP A 359 6.52 1.36 -27.76
N ILE A 360 7.71 1.70 -28.27
CA ILE A 360 8.99 1.53 -27.57
C ILE A 360 9.02 2.34 -26.27
N ARG A 361 8.57 3.59 -26.29
CA ARG A 361 8.56 4.46 -25.11
C ARG A 361 7.63 3.92 -24.02
N ARG A 362 6.48 3.36 -24.41
CA ARG A 362 5.55 2.70 -23.48
C ARG A 362 6.17 1.44 -22.88
N ALA A 363 6.79 0.59 -23.70
CA ALA A 363 7.50 -0.59 -23.24
C ALA A 363 8.63 -0.24 -22.26
N ALA A 364 9.43 0.79 -22.57
CA ALA A 364 10.50 1.26 -21.69
C ALA A 364 9.99 1.77 -20.33
N LYS A 365 8.86 2.51 -20.32
CA LYS A 365 8.21 2.97 -19.08
C LYS A 365 7.71 1.81 -18.24
N ARG A 366 7.09 0.79 -18.86
CA ARG A 366 6.67 -0.43 -18.16
C ARG A 366 7.88 -1.19 -17.62
N CYS A 367 8.93 -1.35 -18.43
CA CYS A 367 10.16 -2.03 -18.04
C CYS A 367 10.82 -1.41 -16.82
N LEU A 368 10.92 -0.08 -16.77
CA LEU A 368 11.51 0.63 -15.64
C LEU A 368 10.75 0.40 -14.33
N LEU A 369 9.42 0.27 -14.40
CA LEU A 369 8.56 0.13 -13.23
C LEU A 369 8.38 -1.34 -12.79
N LEU A 370 8.19 -2.24 -13.75
CA LEU A 370 7.72 -3.61 -13.50
C LEU A 370 8.87 -4.63 -13.46
N SER A 371 10.04 -4.32 -14.03
CA SER A 371 11.18 -5.24 -13.99
C SER A 371 11.86 -5.22 -12.62
N GLN A 372 12.44 -6.35 -12.25
CA GLN A 372 13.36 -6.41 -11.12
C GLN A 372 14.54 -5.45 -11.33
N PRO A 373 15.01 -4.72 -10.31
CA PRO A 373 16.07 -3.73 -10.46
C PRO A 373 17.34 -4.26 -11.14
N THR A 374 17.70 -5.51 -10.87
CA THR A 374 18.86 -6.19 -11.46
C THR A 374 18.69 -6.54 -12.94
N ALA A 375 17.45 -6.70 -13.41
CA ALA A 375 17.13 -7.08 -14.79
C ALA A 375 16.82 -5.87 -15.69
N ILE A 376 16.60 -4.67 -15.12
CA ILE A 376 16.31 -3.45 -15.88
C ILE A 376 17.36 -3.17 -16.99
N PRO A 377 18.69 -3.30 -16.77
CA PRO A 377 19.67 -3.00 -17.80
C PRO A 377 19.55 -3.92 -19.03
N ASP A 378 19.43 -5.22 -18.81
CA ASP A 378 19.33 -6.22 -19.88
C ASP A 378 17.99 -6.11 -20.63
N ASN A 379 16.90 -5.95 -19.89
CA ASN A 379 15.56 -5.75 -20.47
C ASN A 379 15.49 -4.43 -21.27
N GLY A 380 16.09 -3.36 -20.74
CA GLY A 380 16.19 -2.07 -21.42
C GLY A 380 17.02 -2.15 -22.70
N LYS A 381 18.13 -2.92 -22.68
CA LYS A 381 18.94 -3.19 -23.87
C LYS A 381 18.14 -3.93 -24.94
N PHE A 382 17.31 -4.91 -24.57
CA PHE A 382 16.42 -5.59 -25.51
C PHE A 382 15.45 -4.63 -26.18
N ILE A 383 14.76 -3.78 -25.40
CA ILE A 383 13.80 -2.80 -25.95
C ILE A 383 14.51 -1.82 -26.89
N PHE A 384 15.70 -1.33 -26.51
CA PHE A 384 16.51 -0.48 -27.38
C PHE A 384 16.94 -1.20 -28.67
N THR A 385 17.29 -2.49 -28.58
CA THR A 385 17.65 -3.30 -29.76
C THR A 385 16.46 -3.43 -30.71
N CYS A 386 15.24 -3.54 -30.19
CA CYS A 386 14.02 -3.51 -31.02
C CYS A 386 13.86 -2.16 -31.73
N LEU A 387 14.03 -1.04 -31.04
CA LEU A 387 13.99 0.29 -31.68
C LEU A 387 15.00 0.38 -32.81
N TYR A 388 16.26 0.00 -32.55
CA TYR A 388 17.31 0.04 -33.55
C TYR A 388 16.99 -0.84 -34.76
N HIS A 389 16.59 -2.09 -34.52
CA HIS A 389 16.26 -3.02 -35.60
C HIS A 389 15.07 -2.54 -36.44
N TYR A 390 13.93 -2.26 -35.81
CA TYR A 390 12.69 -1.95 -36.54
C TYR A 390 12.67 -0.55 -37.15
N LEU A 391 13.20 0.46 -36.46
CA LEU A 391 13.18 1.83 -36.98
C LEU A 391 14.39 2.12 -37.87
N ILE A 392 15.60 1.81 -37.39
CA ILE A 392 16.81 2.21 -38.12
C ILE A 392 17.10 1.25 -39.25
N VAL A 393 17.18 -0.06 -38.98
CA VAL A 393 17.56 -1.03 -40.02
C VAL A 393 16.40 -1.29 -40.98
N GLU A 394 15.25 -1.68 -40.43
CA GLU A 394 14.14 -2.18 -41.25
C GLU A 394 13.31 -1.07 -41.93
N HIS A 395 13.34 0.18 -41.45
CA HIS A 395 12.56 1.28 -42.04
C HIS A 395 13.43 2.34 -42.69
N VAL A 396 14.30 2.98 -41.90
CA VAL A 396 15.12 4.11 -42.39
C VAL A 396 16.22 3.65 -43.35
N ASP A 397 17.07 2.72 -42.95
CA ASP A 397 18.20 2.23 -43.77
C ASP A 397 17.69 1.53 -45.03
N TYR A 398 16.66 0.70 -44.89
CA TYR A 398 15.99 0.06 -46.02
C TYR A 398 15.43 1.09 -47.01
N GLY A 399 14.66 2.07 -46.51
CA GLY A 399 14.09 3.14 -47.34
C GLY A 399 15.16 3.94 -48.05
N VAL A 400 16.13 4.49 -47.29
CA VAL A 400 17.26 5.28 -47.80
C VAL A 400 18.05 4.53 -48.87
N THR A 401 18.38 3.26 -48.63
CA THR A 401 19.15 2.45 -49.58
C THR A 401 18.40 2.27 -50.89
N LEU A 402 17.09 2.05 -50.86
CA LEU A 402 16.30 1.89 -52.08
C LEU A 402 16.25 3.18 -52.91
N GLY A 403 16.02 4.33 -52.29
CA GLY A 403 15.96 5.60 -53.02
C GLY A 403 17.29 6.03 -53.60
N LEU A 404 18.40 5.74 -52.92
CA LEU A 404 19.73 5.99 -53.48
C LEU A 404 20.02 5.13 -54.72
N HIS A 405 19.50 3.89 -54.77
CA HIS A 405 19.57 3.07 -55.98
C HIS A 405 18.70 3.63 -57.12
N GLU A 406 17.59 4.30 -56.82
CA GLU A 406 16.71 4.91 -57.82
C GLU A 406 17.26 6.24 -58.38
N SER A 407 17.72 7.14 -57.51
CA SER A 407 18.35 8.43 -57.92
C SER A 407 19.71 8.25 -58.60
N SER A 408 20.33 7.07 -58.47
CA SER A 408 21.49 6.71 -59.28
C SER A 408 21.09 6.10 -60.64
N SER A 409 19.84 5.71 -60.84
CA SER A 409 19.37 5.15 -62.12
C SER A 409 18.84 6.24 -63.06
N ASN A 410 18.18 7.26 -62.53
CA ASN A 410 17.61 8.38 -63.28
C ASN A 410 18.38 9.67 -62.99
N SER A 411 18.55 10.51 -64.01
CA SER A 411 19.17 11.83 -63.88
C SER A 411 18.23 12.84 -64.51
N ASN A 412 17.17 13.23 -63.78
CA ASN A 412 16.23 14.28 -64.20
C ASN A 412 15.82 15.16 -63.01
N ASP A 413 15.36 16.38 -63.26
CA ASP A 413 14.96 17.42 -62.27
C ASP A 413 13.94 16.94 -61.19
N THR A 414 13.28 15.80 -61.38
CA THR A 414 12.41 15.14 -60.39
C THR A 414 13.18 14.54 -59.21
N ASP A 415 14.46 14.16 -59.42
CA ASP A 415 15.31 13.56 -58.39
C ASP A 415 15.67 14.56 -57.27
N ASP A 416 15.74 15.86 -57.57
CA ASP A 416 16.06 16.91 -56.60
C ASP A 416 14.92 17.15 -55.60
N LEU A 417 13.65 17.07 -56.05
CA LEU A 417 12.47 17.24 -55.19
C LEU A 417 12.26 16.02 -54.28
N ILE A 418 12.52 14.82 -54.80
CA ILE A 418 12.47 13.56 -54.05
C ILE A 418 13.59 13.54 -53.00
N SER A 419 14.83 13.88 -53.38
CA SER A 419 15.98 14.00 -52.47
C SER A 419 15.73 14.99 -51.32
N SER A 420 15.14 16.15 -51.61
CA SER A 420 14.77 17.15 -50.59
C SER A 420 13.69 16.63 -49.62
N THR A 421 12.69 15.93 -50.13
CA THR A 421 11.61 15.34 -49.31
C THR A 421 12.15 14.23 -48.40
N TRP A 422 13.06 13.40 -48.90
CA TRP A 422 13.72 12.35 -48.14
C TRP A 422 14.62 12.91 -47.04
N ALA A 423 15.41 13.94 -47.37
CA ALA A 423 16.24 14.64 -46.40
C ALA A 423 15.41 15.27 -45.27
N HIS A 424 14.26 15.87 -45.61
CA HIS A 424 13.34 16.42 -44.61
C HIS A 424 12.74 15.33 -43.71
N GLN A 425 12.23 14.24 -44.28
CA GLN A 425 11.66 13.12 -43.51
C GLN A 425 12.71 12.44 -42.62
N MET A 426 13.92 12.22 -43.14
CA MET A 426 15.02 11.64 -42.37
C MET A 426 15.46 12.56 -41.21
N THR A 427 15.53 13.87 -41.45
CA THR A 427 15.84 14.86 -40.40
C THR A 427 14.75 14.89 -39.32
N SER A 428 13.47 14.84 -39.72
CA SER A 428 12.34 14.77 -38.78
C SER A 428 12.40 13.51 -37.90
N ILE A 429 12.61 12.34 -38.52
CA ILE A 429 12.74 11.06 -37.81
C ILE A 429 13.96 11.09 -36.88
N TRP A 430 15.10 11.61 -37.33
CA TRP A 430 16.31 11.70 -36.51
C TRP A 430 16.12 12.60 -35.29
N ASN A 431 15.42 13.73 -35.44
CA ASN A 431 15.07 14.59 -34.31
C ASN A 431 14.18 13.87 -33.29
N GLN A 432 13.19 13.10 -33.75
CA GLN A 432 12.32 12.33 -32.87
C GLN A 432 13.07 11.19 -32.15
N VAL A 433 13.98 10.51 -32.85
CA VAL A 433 14.85 9.50 -32.24
C VAL A 433 15.75 10.12 -31.19
N SER A 434 16.40 11.25 -31.51
CA SER A 434 17.28 11.96 -30.56
C SER A 434 16.52 12.35 -29.28
N LEU A 435 15.34 12.96 -29.42
CA LEU A 435 14.48 13.31 -28.28
C LEU A 435 14.09 12.08 -27.44
N THR A 436 13.82 10.95 -28.09
CA THR A 436 13.44 9.71 -27.40
C THR A 436 14.61 9.09 -26.65
N LEU A 437 15.83 9.16 -27.20
CA LEU A 437 17.06 8.67 -26.57
C LEU A 437 17.49 9.54 -25.39
N ASP A 438 17.25 10.86 -25.46
CA ASP A 438 17.49 11.77 -24.34
C ASP A 438 16.54 11.54 -23.16
N ILE A 439 15.33 11.02 -23.43
CA ILE A 439 14.33 10.66 -22.41
C ILE A 439 14.57 9.26 -21.83
N TYR A 440 15.42 8.43 -22.45
CA TYR A 440 15.70 7.07 -21.98
C TYR A 440 16.41 7.11 -20.61
N PRO A 441 15.76 6.72 -19.50
CA PRO A 441 16.28 6.94 -18.15
C PRO A 441 17.43 6.00 -17.78
N VAL A 442 17.77 5.04 -18.65
CA VAL A 442 18.83 4.04 -18.42
C VAL A 442 20.23 4.69 -18.28
N LYS A 443 20.43 5.92 -18.77
CA LYS A 443 21.69 6.66 -18.56
C LYS A 443 21.91 7.18 -17.13
N ARG A 444 20.89 7.23 -16.25
CA ARG A 444 21.02 7.89 -14.93
C ARG A 444 21.26 6.97 -13.73
N ASN A 445 21.10 5.65 -13.83
CA ASN A 445 21.22 4.74 -12.68
C ASN A 445 22.53 3.96 -12.58
N THR A 446 23.53 4.23 -13.42
CA THR A 446 24.87 3.62 -13.29
C THR A 446 25.85 4.45 -12.46
N ALA A 447 25.38 5.53 -11.80
CA ALA A 447 26.22 6.42 -11.01
C ALA A 447 25.59 6.73 -9.63
N SER A 448 25.14 5.70 -8.92
CA SER A 448 24.95 5.73 -7.47
C SER A 448 24.86 4.30 -6.92
N TYR A 449 26.01 3.65 -6.83
CA TYR A 449 26.28 2.61 -5.85
C TYR A 449 27.62 2.95 -5.18
#